data_AF-G9ZNQ1-F1
#
_entry.id   AF-G9ZNQ1-F1
#
_cell.length_a   1.000
_cell.length_b   1.000
_cell.length_c   1.000
_cell.angle_alpha   90.00
_cell.angle_beta   90.00
_cell.angle_gamma   90.00
#
_symmetry.space_group_name_H-M   'P 1'
#
loop_
_entity.id
_entity.type
_entity.pdbx_description
1 polymer ?
#
loop_
_entity_poly.entity_id
_entity_poly.type
_entity_poly.pdbx_seq_one_letter_code
_entity_poly.pdbx_strand_id
1 'polypeptide(L)' 'MLDQPKGEKYWVQTDNGLKIDPNAPEWAKKEFQEYMKLMSGKPGKPGIITRF' A
#
# COMPACT_ATOMS: atom_id res chain seq x y z
N MET A 1 -1.66 -10.42 -15.66
CA MET A 1 -1.45 -8.97 -15.48
C MET A 1 -2.14 -8.63 -14.16
N LEU A 2 -1.42 -8.16 -13.15
CA LEU A 2 -2.07 -7.65 -11.94
C LEU A 2 -2.75 -6.35 -12.38
N ASP A 3 -4.07 -6.34 -12.45
CA ASP A 3 -4.84 -5.12 -12.67
C ASP A 3 -4.34 -4.05 -11.71
N GLN A 4 -3.89 -2.93 -12.27
CA GLN A 4 -3.31 -1.84 -11.51
C GLN A 4 -4.38 -1.35 -10.52
N PRO A 5 -4.12 -1.37 -9.20
CA PRO A 5 -5.11 -0.98 -8.21
C PRO A 5 -5.56 0.45 -8.49
N LYS A 6 -6.87 0.69 -8.49
CA LYS A 6 -7.43 2.02 -8.79
C LYS A 6 -6.95 3.07 -7.78
N GLY A 7 -6.64 2.60 -6.58
CA GLY A 7 -6.06 3.36 -5.48
C GLY A 7 -4.59 3.72 -5.69
N GLU A 8 -3.87 3.13 -6.66
CA GLU A 8 -2.45 3.41 -6.93
C GLU A 8 -2.17 4.89 -7.19
N LYS A 9 -3.13 5.60 -7.78
CA LYS A 9 -3.04 7.06 -7.98
C LYS A 9 -2.87 7.84 -6.67
N TYR A 10 -3.29 7.26 -5.56
CA TYR A 10 -3.14 7.82 -4.21
C TYR A 10 -1.99 7.17 -3.45
N TRP A 11 -1.24 6.25 -4.05
CA TRP A 11 -0.10 5.62 -3.41
C TRP A 11 1.13 6.49 -3.63
N VAL A 12 1.62 7.05 -2.54
CA VAL A 12 2.80 7.88 -2.48
C VAL A 12 3.99 7.00 -2.11
N GLN A 13 4.89 6.79 -3.06
CA GLN A 13 6.15 6.11 -2.80
C GLN A 13 7.08 7.08 -2.07
N THR A 14 7.42 6.76 -0.82
CA THR A 14 8.39 7.51 -0.02
C THR A 14 9.65 6.69 0.18
N ASP A 15 10.73 7.31 0.66
CA ASP A 15 11.98 6.62 1.00
C ASP A 15 11.78 5.48 2.02
N ASN A 16 10.76 5.62 2.89
CA ASN A 16 10.36 4.59 3.86
C ASN A 16 9.40 3.52 3.30
N GLY A 17 9.12 3.54 1.99
CA GLY A 17 8.20 2.61 1.31
C GLY A 17 6.93 3.27 0.81
N LEU A 18 6.00 2.43 0.35
CA LEU A 18 4.71 2.84 -0.20
C LEU A 18 3.79 3.31 0.93
N LYS A 19 3.19 4.48 0.78
CA LYS A 19 2.18 5.06 1.68
C LYS A 19 0.93 5.45 0.87
N ILE A 20 -0.20 5.63 1.54
CA ILE A 20 -1.40 6.18 0.90
C ILE A 20 -1.59 7.64 1.30
N ASP A 21 -2.03 8.46 0.35
CA ASP A 21 -2.36 9.86 0.56
C ASP A 21 -3.43 10.01 1.68
N PRO A 22 -3.24 10.90 2.66
CA PRO A 22 -4.19 11.07 3.76
C PRO A 22 -5.54 11.63 3.29
N ASN A 23 -5.57 12.35 2.16
CA ASN A 23 -6.77 12.87 1.52
C ASN A 23 -7.40 11.87 0.54
N ALA A 24 -6.84 10.65 0.43
CA ALA A 24 -7.41 9.60 -0.40
C ALA A 24 -8.83 9.21 0.09
N PRO A 25 -9.73 8.89 -0.85
CA PRO A 25 -11.06 8.39 -0.49
C PRO A 25 -10.98 7.06 0.27
N GLU A 26 -11.96 6.80 1.13
CA GLU A 26 -11.95 5.64 2.04
C GLU A 26 -11.81 4.28 1.32
N TRP A 27 -12.37 4.16 0.10
CA TRP A 27 -12.23 2.96 -0.71
C TRP A 27 -10.77 2.70 -1.11
N ALA A 28 -10.00 3.76 -1.41
CA ALA A 28 -8.58 3.65 -1.75
C ALA A 28 -7.75 3.29 -0.51
N LYS A 29 -8.11 3.82 0.66
CA LYS A 29 -7.49 3.46 1.96
C LYS A 29 -7.67 1.98 2.27
N LYS A 30 -8.88 1.44 2.06
CA LYS A 30 -9.16 0.01 2.23
C LYS A 30 -8.38 -0.84 1.23
N GLU A 31 -8.39 -0.49 -0.06
CA GLU A 31 -7.65 -1.21 -1.11
C GLU A 31 -6.15 -1.25 -0.83
N PHE A 32 -5.57 -0.12 -0.40
CA PHE A 32 -4.18 -0.04 0.02
C PHE A 32 -3.88 -0.93 1.23
N GLN A 33 -4.75 -0.92 2.25
CA GLN A 33 -4.56 -1.75 3.44
C GLN A 33 -4.64 -3.24 3.11
N GLU A 34 -5.56 -3.66 2.24
CA GLU A 34 -5.67 -5.04 1.77
C GLU A 34 -4.44 -5.44 0.94
N TYR A 35 -3.99 -4.56 0.04
CA TYR A 35 -2.78 -4.77 -0.74
C TYR A 35 -1.54 -4.88 0.15
N MET A 36 -1.39 -3.97 1.11
CA MET A 36 -0.32 -4.03 2.11
C MET A 36 -0.41 -5.30 2.95
N LYS A 37 -1.60 -5.79 3.30
CA LYS A 37 -1.78 -7.05 4.04
C LYS A 37 -1.40 -8.27 3.21
N LEU A 38 -1.76 -8.30 1.93
CA LEU A 38 -1.39 -9.35 0.98
C LEU A 38 0.13 -9.36 0.73
N MET A 39 0.72 -8.18 0.54
CA MET A 39 2.17 -8.01 0.32
C MET A 39 2.98 -8.22 1.61
N SER A 40 2.41 -7.89 2.77
CA SER A 40 2.99 -8.11 4.11
C SER A 40 2.78 -9.55 4.62
N GLY A 41 2.72 -10.53 3.72
CA GLY A 41 2.70 -11.96 4.03
C GLY A 41 3.91 -12.50 4.82
N LYS A 42 4.80 -11.62 5.34
CA LYS A 42 5.73 -11.93 6.43
C LYS A 42 5.35 -11.10 7.67
N PRO A 43 5.15 -11.71 8.85
CA PRO A 43 4.79 -11.01 10.09
C PRO A 43 6.00 -10.22 10.59
N GLY A 44 6.26 -9.06 9.99
CA GLY A 44 7.45 -8.26 10.22
C GLY A 44 7.12 -6.78 10.25
N LYS A 45 6.30 -6.38 11.23
CA LYS A 45 5.90 -5.00 11.54
C LYS A 45 5.03 -4.30 10.47
N PRO A 46 3.89 -3.71 10.87
CA PRO A 46 3.09 -2.90 9.95
C PRO A 46 3.88 -1.64 9.57
N GLY A 47 4.27 -1.52 8.30
CA GLY A 47 4.64 -0.22 7.73
C GLY A 47 5.95 -0.10 6.94
N ILE A 48 6.74 -1.16 6.74
CA ILE A 48 7.94 -1.08 5.88
C ILE A 48 8.00 -2.31 4.97
N ILE A 49 7.80 -2.10 3.68
CA ILE A 49 8.01 -3.12 2.65
C ILE A 49 9.51 -3.10 2.33
N THR A 50 10.31 -3.87 3.05
CA THR A 50 11.75 -3.99 2.74
C THR A 50 11.92 -4.88 1.51
N ARG A 51 12.31 -4.27 0.39
CA ARG A 51 12.72 -4.98 -0.83
C ARG A 51 14.05 -5.69 -0.56
N PHE A 52 14.07 -7.02 -0.59
CA PHE A 52 15.29 -7.83 -0.73
C PHE A 52 15.51 -8.13 -2.21
#